data_AF-A0A069D4K2-F1
#
_entry.id   AF-A0A069D4K2-F1
#
_cell.length_a   1.000
_cell.length_b   1.000
_cell.length_c   1.000
_cell.angle_alpha   90.00
_cell.angle_beta   90.00
_cell.angle_gamma   90.00
#
_symmetry.space_group_name_H-M   'P 1'
#
loop_
_entity.id
_entity.type
_entity.pdbx_description
1 polymer ?
#
loop_
_entity_poly.entity_id
_entity_poly.type
_entity_poly.pdbx_seq_one_letter_code
_entity_poly.pdbx_strand_id
1 'polypeptide(L)' 'MAYPIIYLLPVYWACALVNDDYTGLSEEEQKQIKDFLETSEGHPVDVDFETEGFYRHNDAGTLPGNCAKFIFLIDEPIQN' A
#
# COMPACT_ATOMS: atom_id res chain seq x y z
N MET A 1 -9.97 16.25 -10.97
CA MET A 1 -10.38 14.83 -11.05
C MET A 1 -9.28 14.00 -10.43
N ALA A 2 -9.60 13.01 -9.58
CA ALA A 2 -8.59 12.08 -9.07
C ALA A 2 -8.34 10.97 -10.09
N TYR A 3 -7.09 10.51 -10.21
CA TYR A 3 -6.75 9.35 -11.06
C TYR A 3 -6.09 8.23 -10.24
N PRO A 4 -6.36 6.96 -10.56
CA PRO A 4 -5.81 5.84 -9.82
C PRO A 4 -4.39 5.48 -10.26
N ILE A 5 -3.53 5.18 -9.29
CA ILE A 5 -2.27 4.46 -9.45
C ILE A 5 -2.35 3.16 -8.67
N ILE A 6 -1.68 2.10 -9.16
CA ILE A 6 -1.74 0.77 -8.56
C ILE A 6 -0.37 0.38 -8.04
N TYR A 7 -0.32 0.00 -6.77
CA TYR A 7 0.84 -0.61 -6.15
C TYR A 7 0.56 -2.08 -5.85
N LEU A 8 1.53 -2.97 -6.09
CA LEU A 8 1.45 -4.35 -5.62
C LEU A 8 2.14 -4.40 -4.26
N LEU A 9 1.40 -4.59 -3.17
CA LEU A 9 1.90 -4.48 -1.80
C LEU A 9 1.48 -5.68 -0.95
N PRO A 10 2.13 -5.92 0.20
CA PRO A 10 1.77 -7.04 1.08
C PRO A 10 0.33 -6.96 1.56
N VAL A 11 -0.36 -8.10 1.52
CA VAL A 11 -1.77 -8.19 1.94
C VAL A 11 -1.95 -7.75 3.40
N TYR A 12 -0.99 -8.06 4.27
CA TYR A 12 -1.07 -7.69 5.69
C TYR A 12 -0.98 -6.18 5.94
N TRP A 13 -0.62 -5.37 4.92
CA TRP A 13 -0.65 -3.90 5.01
C TRP A 13 -2.07 -3.33 4.82
N ALA A 14 -3.06 -4.15 4.42
CA ALA A 14 -4.40 -3.68 4.09
C ALA A 14 -5.07 -2.88 5.21
N CYS A 15 -5.02 -3.39 6.46
CA CYS A 15 -5.63 -2.70 7.60
C CYS A 15 -4.97 -1.34 7.87
N ALA A 16 -3.64 -1.28 7.80
CA ALA A 16 -2.90 -0.05 8.04
C ALA A 16 -3.15 0.99 6.94
N LEU A 17 -3.14 0.57 5.68
CA LEU A 17 -3.30 1.49 4.55
C LEU A 17 -4.73 1.98 4.37
N VAL A 18 -5.73 1.12 4.54
CA VAL A 18 -7.13 1.47 4.23
C VAL A 18 -7.88 1.98 5.47
N ASN A 19 -7.56 1.45 6.66
CA ASN A 19 -8.30 1.77 7.89
C ASN A 19 -7.47 2.55 8.92
N ASP A 20 -6.21 2.89 8.62
CA ASP A 20 -5.26 3.49 9.58
C ASP A 20 -5.06 2.62 10.85
N ASP A 21 -5.32 1.31 10.75
CA ASP A 21 -5.19 0.35 11.86
C ASP A 21 -3.89 -0.44 11.76
N TYR A 22 -2.92 -0.06 12.59
CA TYR A 22 -1.61 -0.70 12.70
C TYR A 22 -1.57 -1.80 13.77
N THR A 23 -2.71 -2.18 14.35
CA THR A 23 -2.77 -3.22 15.38
C THR A 23 -2.23 -4.54 14.85
N GLY A 24 -1.32 -5.16 15.61
CA GLY A 24 -0.72 -6.45 15.23
C GLY A 24 0.53 -6.35 14.37
N LEU A 25 0.93 -5.15 13.95
CA LEU A 25 2.19 -4.89 13.26
C LEU A 25 3.32 -4.57 14.24
N SER A 26 4.49 -5.13 13.99
CA SER A 26 5.74 -4.77 14.66
C SER A 26 6.18 -3.34 14.33
N GLU A 27 7.02 -2.74 15.17
CA GLU A 27 7.55 -1.39 14.94
C GLU A 27 8.27 -1.26 13.58
N GLU A 28 8.96 -2.32 13.14
CA GLU A 28 9.65 -2.36 11.86
C GLU A 28 8.67 -2.37 10.67
N GLU A 29 7.61 -3.17 10.74
CA GLU A 29 6.57 -3.18 9.69
C GLU A 29 5.84 -1.84 9.61
N GLN A 30 5.52 -1.24 10.76
CA GLN A 30 4.94 0.10 10.80
C GLN A 30 5.88 1.14 10.19
N LYS A 31 7.19 1.02 10.42
CA LYS A 31 8.19 1.90 9.83
C LYS A 31 8.24 1.73 8.31
N GLN A 32 8.25 0.50 7.80
CA GLN A 32 8.25 0.22 6.36
C GLN A 32 7.03 0.82 5.66
N ILE A 33 5.84 0.70 6.26
CA ILE A 33 4.62 1.31 5.74
C ILE A 33 4.74 2.83 5.67
N LYS A 34 5.26 3.46 6.73
CA LYS A 34 5.44 4.91 6.80
C LYS A 34 6.46 5.40 5.77
N ASP A 35 7.63 4.74 5.69
CA ASP A 35 8.66 5.06 4.69
C ASP A 35 8.10 4.92 3.25
N PHE A 36 7.27 3.91 3.00
CA PHE A 36 6.59 3.76 1.71
C PHE A 36 5.61 4.90 1.43
N LEU A 37 4.75 5.27 2.40
CA LEU A 37 3.79 6.36 2.26
C LEU A 37 4.45 7.74 2.06
N GLU A 38 5.68 7.94 2.54
CA GLU A 38 6.46 9.17 2.30
C GLU A 38 6.94 9.30 0.84
N THR A 39 7.02 8.19 0.10
CA THR A 39 7.60 8.15 -1.25
C THR A 39 6.59 7.74 -2.34
N SER A 40 5.44 7.20 -1.95
CA SER A 40 4.37 6.83 -2.88
C SER A 40 3.64 8.05 -3.42
N GLU A 41 3.03 7.88 -4.58
CA GLU A 41 2.15 8.87 -5.18
C GLU A 41 0.70 8.59 -4.77
N GLY A 42 0.01 9.65 -4.35
CA GLY A 42 -1.39 9.57 -3.96
C GLY A 42 -1.61 8.98 -2.58
N HIS A 43 -2.86 8.64 -2.27
CA HIS A 43 -3.27 8.06 -1.00
C HIS A 43 -4.02 6.74 -1.20
N PRO A 44 -3.83 5.72 -0.33
CA PRO A 44 -4.51 4.43 -0.44
C PRO A 44 -6.02 4.59 -0.27
N VAL A 45 -6.81 3.89 -1.09
CA VAL A 45 -8.28 3.91 -0.98
C VAL A 45 -8.92 2.53 -1.01
N ASP A 46 -8.28 1.54 -1.64
CA ASP A 46 -8.87 0.22 -1.82
C ASP A 46 -7.80 -0.85 -2.10
N VAL A 47 -8.19 -2.11 -1.97
CA VAL A 47 -7.36 -3.27 -2.28
C VAL A 47 -8.18 -4.32 -3.03
N ASP A 48 -7.65 -4.76 -4.18
CA ASP A 48 -8.25 -5.80 -5.01
C ASP A 48 -7.73 -7.18 -4.58
N PHE A 49 -8.44 -7.82 -3.66
CA PHE A 49 -8.10 -9.16 -3.16
C PHE A 49 -8.23 -10.27 -4.21
N GLU A 50 -8.90 -10.07 -5.35
CA GLU A 50 -8.92 -11.07 -6.43
C GLU A 50 -7.54 -11.22 -7.10
N THR A 51 -6.65 -10.26 -6.85
CA THR A 51 -5.27 -10.25 -7.39
C THR A 51 -4.24 -10.78 -6.41
N GLU A 52 -4.68 -11.30 -5.26
CA GLU A 52 -3.80 -11.87 -4.26
C GLU A 52 -2.97 -13.04 -4.83
N GLY A 53 -1.66 -13.01 -4.57
CA GLY A 53 -0.74 -14.06 -4.97
C GLY A 53 0.56 -14.02 -4.19
N PHE A 54 1.36 -15.09 -4.31
CA PHE A 54 2.69 -15.17 -3.68
C PHE A 54 3.77 -14.71 -4.66
N TYR A 55 4.40 -13.58 -4.38
CA TYR A 55 5.35 -12.93 -5.29
C TYR A 55 6.76 -12.96 -4.72
N ARG A 56 7.77 -13.05 -5.60
CA ARG A 56 9.18 -13.24 -5.20
C ARG A 56 9.85 -12.00 -4.59
N HIS A 57 9.35 -10.80 -4.90
CA HIS A 57 9.90 -9.51 -4.46
C HIS A 57 8.72 -8.54 -4.31
N ASN A 58 8.19 -8.31 -3.09
CA ASN A 58 7.41 -7.10 -2.83
C ASN A 58 7.00 -6.81 -1.37
N ASP A 59 7.75 -7.23 -0.35
CA ASP A 59 7.41 -6.96 1.06
C ASP A 59 7.95 -5.63 1.62
N ALA A 60 8.16 -4.61 0.78
CA ALA A 60 9.06 -3.50 1.13
C ALA A 60 10.45 -4.00 1.62
N GLY A 61 10.83 -5.20 1.16
CA GLY A 61 12.05 -5.94 1.48
C GLY A 61 12.37 -6.98 0.40
N THR A 62 13.38 -7.81 0.69
CA THR A 62 13.93 -8.80 -0.26
C THR A 62 13.24 -10.18 -0.22
N LEU A 63 12.19 -10.37 0.59
CA LEU A 63 11.60 -11.68 0.82
C LEU A 63 10.32 -11.90 -0.01
N PRO A 64 10.03 -13.15 -0.41
CA PRO A 64 8.77 -13.46 -1.07
C PRO A 64 7.60 -13.39 -0.09
N GLY A 65 6.44 -12.90 -0.55
CA GLY A 65 5.26 -12.69 0.31
C GLY A 65 3.93 -12.66 -0.45
N ASN A 66 2.83 -12.81 0.29
CA ASN A 66 1.47 -12.63 -0.24
C ASN A 66 1.23 -11.14 -0.49
N CYS A 67 0.95 -10.78 -1.74
CA CYS A 67 0.68 -9.40 -2.15
C CYS A 67 -0.62 -9.31 -2.93
N ALA A 68 -1.25 -8.14 -2.93
CA ALA A 68 -2.42 -7.79 -3.73
C ALA A 68 -2.26 -6.39 -4.34
N LYS A 69 -3.06 -6.05 -5.34
CA LYS A 69 -3.07 -4.71 -5.92
C LYS A 69 -3.82 -3.75 -4.99
N PHE A 70 -3.14 -2.70 -4.56
CA PHE A 70 -3.67 -1.56 -3.84
C PHE A 70 -3.92 -0.42 -4.81
N ILE A 71 -5.08 0.22 -4.67
CA ILE A 71 -5.48 1.38 -5.46
C ILE A 71 -5.20 2.62 -4.63
N PHE A 72 -4.41 3.53 -5.21
CA PHE A 72 -4.10 4.84 -4.66
C PHE A 72 -4.70 5.92 -5.55
N LEU A 73 -5.22 7.00 -4.98
CA LEU A 73 -5.72 8.15 -5.74
C LEU A 73 -4.73 9.31 -5.65
N ILE A 74 -4.38 9.86 -6.81
CA ILE A 74 -3.62 11.10 -6.89
C ILE A 74 -4.58 12.25 -7.10
N ASP A 75 -4.55 13.20 -6.17
CA ASP A 75 -5.33 14.44 -6.28
C ASP A 75 -4.72 15.34 -7.36
N GLU A 76 -5.57 15.88 -8.23
CA GLU A 76 -5.12 16.95 -9.13
C GLU A 76 -4.69 18.17 -8.32
N PRO A 77 -3.56 18.82 -8.66
CA PRO A 77 -3.19 20.08 -8.04
C PRO A 77 -4.33 21.08 -8.27
N ILE A 78 -4.75 21.75 -7.19
CA ILE A 78 -5.75 22.82 -7.26
C ILE A 78 -5.22 23.87 -8.24
N GLN A 79 -5.84 24.01 -9.40
CA GLN A 79 -5.59 25.14 -10.29
C GLN A 79 -6.10 26.40 -9.58
N ASN A 80 -5.17 27.21 -9.06
CA ASN A 80 -5.42 28.56 -8.57
C ASN A 80 -5.62 29.53 -9.73
#